data_AF-A0A2V5SMT0-F1
#
_entry.id   AF-A0A2V5SMT0-F1
#
_cell.length_a   1.000
_cell.length_b   1.000
_cell.length_c   1.000
_cell.angle_alpha   90.00
_cell.angle_beta   90.00
_cell.angle_gamma   90.00
#
_symmetry.space_group_name_H-M   'P 1'
#
loop_
_entity.id
_entity.type
_entity.pdbx_description
1 polymer ?
#
loop_
_entity_poly.entity_id
_entity_poly.type
_entity_poly.pdbx_seq_one_letter_code
_entity_poly.pdbx_strand_id
1 'polypeptide(L)'
;MGSSEPITWEVLCDAIDRLLPELPHRPTVTKSASEPRSVPPRVKLWGVRGSLPLPGPTTLRYGGNTSCVEVRVDGEIIILDAGTGIRGLGLASEKEFGSQSIKLTLLITHTHWDHIQGLPFFAPAYNRKNLIRILGYEGARAGLGSILAGQMETPFFPVSLRELPSHLVIEELKEMEFHIGKVKVQAKFANHPGICAGYRLFTSAGSIAYMPDNEPYEPLKMQLAARNGISGAEARDFAATERGKMVDFLSDCDVAILDAQYTDEEYQQHVGWGHSSLSSVVSLALDADVGKLLLFHHDPSHDDEMIDRMVEQARLLVLKSGKTLMIDGAREGAEILLEAKKAAK
;
A
#
# COMPACT_ATOMS: atom_id res chain seq x y z
N MET A 1 -45.64 18.17 24.00
CA MET A 1 -45.14 17.08 23.13
C MET A 1 -45.02 17.66 21.72
N GLY A 2 -43.83 18.14 21.35
CA GLY A 2 -43.54 18.54 19.97
C GLY A 2 -42.76 17.42 19.32
N SER A 3 -43.36 16.73 18.36
CA SER A 3 -42.69 15.72 17.56
C SER A 3 -41.71 16.42 16.62
N SER A 4 -40.41 16.34 16.93
CA SER A 4 -39.37 16.67 15.94
C SER A 4 -39.30 15.51 14.96
N GLU A 5 -39.76 15.73 13.74
CA GLU A 5 -39.51 14.80 12.64
C GLU A 5 -37.99 14.66 12.41
N PRO A 6 -37.51 13.45 12.04
CA PRO A 6 -36.10 13.22 11.77
C PRO A 6 -35.67 14.04 10.54
N ILE A 7 -34.52 14.71 10.66
CA ILE A 7 -33.89 15.44 9.56
C ILE A 7 -33.57 14.44 8.45
N THR A 8 -34.18 14.61 7.28
CA THR A 8 -33.90 13.73 6.14
C THR A 8 -32.54 14.05 5.55
N TRP A 9 -31.96 13.06 4.87
CA TRP A 9 -30.65 13.17 4.24
C TRP A 9 -30.58 14.34 3.24
N GLU A 10 -31.68 14.62 2.52
CA GLU A 10 -31.72 15.74 1.58
C GLU A 10 -31.60 17.10 2.29
N VAL A 11 -32.25 17.27 3.45
CA VAL A 11 -32.20 18.51 4.24
C VAL A 11 -30.79 18.74 4.80
N LEU A 12 -30.06 17.66 5.11
CA LEU A 12 -28.68 17.73 5.58
C LEU A 12 -27.70 18.15 4.46
N CYS A 13 -27.85 17.57 3.26
CA CYS A 13 -27.03 17.94 2.09
C CYS A 13 -27.22 19.41 1.69
N ASP A 14 -28.47 19.89 1.66
CA ASP A 14 -28.79 21.25 1.23
C ASP A 14 -28.29 22.31 2.24
N ALA A 15 -28.15 21.93 3.52
CA ALA A 15 -27.51 22.76 4.54
C ALA A 15 -25.98 22.77 4.41
N ILE A 16 -25.37 21.64 4.02
CA ILE A 16 -23.93 21.51 3.81
C ILE A 16 -23.48 22.33 2.60
N ASP A 17 -24.21 22.28 1.49
CA ASP A 17 -23.86 23.02 0.26
C ASP A 17 -23.93 24.55 0.46
N ARG A 18 -24.84 25.03 1.32
CA ARG A 18 -24.94 26.46 1.67
C ARG A 18 -23.85 26.95 2.63
N LEU A 19 -23.16 26.03 3.30
CA LEU A 19 -22.14 26.33 4.32
C LEU A 19 -20.70 26.15 3.81
N LEU A 20 -20.50 25.66 2.58
CA LEU A 20 -19.19 25.60 1.94
C LEU A 20 -18.80 26.99 1.40
N PRO A 21 -17.76 27.67 1.95
CA PRO A 21 -17.22 28.85 1.29
C PRO A 21 -16.50 28.46 0.00
N GLU A 22 -16.52 29.36 -0.99
CA GLU A 22 -15.82 29.14 -2.27
C GLU A 22 -14.36 28.74 -2.03
N LEU A 23 -13.96 27.65 -2.66
CA LEU A 23 -12.59 27.13 -2.63
C LEU A 23 -11.62 28.24 -3.11
N PRO A 24 -10.68 28.72 -2.28
CA PRO A 24 -9.76 29.74 -2.71
C PRO A 24 -8.86 29.20 -3.84
N HIS A 25 -8.79 29.98 -4.93
CA HIS A 25 -7.94 29.65 -6.06
C HIS A 25 -6.45 29.62 -5.68
N ARG A 26 -5.76 28.63 -6.26
CA ARG A 26 -4.33 28.36 -6.13
C ARG A 26 -3.50 29.63 -6.44
N PRO A 27 -2.62 30.10 -5.54
CA PRO A 27 -1.65 31.13 -5.89
C PRO A 27 -0.69 30.60 -6.96
N THR A 28 -0.51 31.37 -8.03
CA THR A 28 0.52 31.09 -9.06
C THR A 28 1.92 31.20 -8.45
N VAL A 29 2.69 30.11 -8.56
CA VAL A 29 4.06 30.00 -8.06
C VAL A 29 4.97 31.00 -8.78
N THR A 30 5.56 31.94 -8.03
CA THR A 30 6.71 32.72 -8.50
C THR A 30 7.94 31.83 -8.59
N LYS A 31 8.49 31.70 -9.80
CA LYS A 31 9.76 30.98 -10.07
C LYS A 31 10.92 31.66 -9.36
N SER A 32 11.54 30.97 -8.39
CA SER A 32 12.97 31.06 -8.11
C SER A 32 13.35 30.09 -6.98
N ALA A 33 13.90 28.93 -7.35
CA ALA A 33 14.88 28.20 -6.55
C ALA A 33 15.62 27.27 -7.52
N SER A 34 16.95 27.34 -7.51
CA SER A 34 17.86 26.45 -8.22
C SER A 34 17.42 24.99 -8.08
N GLU A 35 17.40 24.23 -9.17
CA GLU A 35 17.01 22.81 -9.15
C GLU A 35 17.85 22.05 -8.11
N PRO A 36 17.23 21.50 -7.04
CA PRO A 36 17.96 20.69 -6.09
C PRO A 36 18.50 19.47 -6.83
N ARG A 37 19.80 19.21 -6.66
CA ARG A 37 20.49 18.01 -7.14
C ARG A 37 19.62 16.80 -6.79
N SER A 38 19.16 16.05 -7.79
CA SER A 38 18.16 14.99 -7.60
C SER A 38 18.69 13.95 -6.62
N VAL A 39 18.08 13.87 -5.43
CA VAL A 39 18.30 12.75 -4.52
C VAL A 39 17.79 11.50 -5.22
N PRO A 40 18.55 10.39 -5.26
CA PRO A 40 18.11 9.18 -5.92
C PRO A 40 16.77 8.71 -5.32
N PRO A 41 15.86 8.16 -6.15
CA PRO A 41 14.62 7.60 -5.63
C PRO A 41 14.91 6.54 -4.57
N ARG A 42 14.13 6.56 -3.49
CA ARG A 42 14.37 5.75 -2.30
C ARG A 42 13.08 5.18 -1.75
N VAL A 43 13.14 3.93 -1.32
CA VAL A 43 12.11 3.25 -0.54
C VAL A 43 12.61 3.06 0.88
N LYS A 44 11.75 3.31 1.87
CA LYS A 44 11.99 2.96 3.28
C LYS A 44 10.78 2.24 3.87
N LEU A 45 11.04 1.13 4.54
CA LEU A 45 9.98 0.31 5.15
C LEU A 45 9.78 0.73 6.61
N TRP A 46 8.56 1.10 6.97
CA TRP A 46 8.19 1.53 8.33
C TRP A 46 7.32 0.52 9.06
N GLY A 47 6.64 -0.36 8.33
CA GLY A 47 5.98 -1.55 8.85
C GLY A 47 5.83 -2.57 7.73
N VAL A 48 5.91 -3.85 8.10
CA VAL A 48 6.07 -4.99 7.18
C VAL A 48 5.18 -6.19 7.53
N ARG A 49 4.43 -6.12 8.64
CA ARG A 49 3.54 -7.18 9.12
C ARG A 49 2.16 -7.05 8.50
N GLY A 50 1.52 -8.19 8.26
CA GLY A 50 0.13 -8.26 7.89
C GLY A 50 -0.80 -8.42 9.09
N SER A 51 -2.08 -8.10 8.89
CA SER A 51 -3.25 -8.31 9.76
C SER A 51 -3.25 -7.60 11.12
N LEU A 52 -2.16 -7.65 11.91
CA LEU A 52 -2.05 -6.99 13.21
C LEU A 52 -0.59 -6.72 13.60
N PRO A 53 -0.33 -5.70 14.45
CA PRO A 53 1.02 -5.40 14.88
C PRO A 53 1.50 -6.42 15.93
N LEU A 54 2.75 -6.87 15.82
CA LEU A 54 3.33 -7.89 16.67
C LEU A 54 4.73 -7.48 17.19
N PRO A 55 4.84 -6.43 18.02
CA PRO A 55 6.11 -6.11 18.67
C PRO A 55 6.45 -7.17 19.73
N GLY A 56 7.61 -7.82 19.62
CA GLY A 56 8.04 -8.80 20.61
C GLY A 56 9.50 -9.24 20.43
N PRO A 57 10.08 -9.94 21.42
CA PRO A 57 11.47 -10.42 21.35
C PRO A 57 11.75 -11.32 20.14
N THR A 58 10.72 -11.99 19.62
CA THR A 58 10.80 -12.92 18.48
C THR A 58 10.59 -12.25 17.12
N THR A 59 10.37 -10.93 17.08
CA THR A 59 10.06 -10.18 15.85
C THR A 59 10.99 -8.97 15.64
N LEU A 60 12.08 -8.87 16.41
CA LEU A 60 12.99 -7.72 16.39
C LEU A 60 13.80 -7.63 15.09
N ARG A 61 14.04 -8.76 14.40
CA ARG A 61 14.85 -8.80 13.18
C ARG A 61 14.10 -8.17 12.02
N TYR A 62 12.83 -8.52 11.82
CA TYR A 62 12.02 -8.02 10.69
C TYR A 62 11.11 -6.85 11.06
N GLY A 63 10.63 -6.79 12.30
CA GLY A 63 9.72 -5.75 12.77
C GLY A 63 8.32 -6.28 13.12
N GLY A 64 7.57 -5.46 13.85
CA GLY A 64 6.26 -5.74 14.39
C GLY A 64 5.16 -4.76 13.96
N ASN A 65 5.45 -3.72 13.20
CA ASN A 65 4.51 -2.75 12.69
C ASN A 65 3.84 -3.24 11.41
N THR A 66 2.57 -2.88 11.24
CA THR A 66 1.83 -3.21 10.03
C THR A 66 2.14 -2.27 8.86
N SER A 67 1.82 -2.75 7.66
CA SER A 67 2.01 -2.13 6.33
C SER A 67 2.14 -0.61 6.31
N CYS A 68 3.36 -0.13 6.08
CA CYS A 68 3.65 1.26 5.79
C CYS A 68 5.00 1.41 5.08
N VAL A 69 5.00 1.97 3.87
CA VAL A 69 6.21 2.18 3.07
C VAL A 69 6.31 3.64 2.63
N GLU A 70 7.47 4.24 2.82
CA GLU A 70 7.79 5.57 2.33
C GLU A 70 8.55 5.47 1.00
N VAL A 71 8.13 6.24 0.01
CA VAL A 71 8.84 6.44 -1.26
C VAL A 71 9.17 7.93 -1.42
N ARG A 72 10.46 8.26 -1.49
CA ARG A 72 10.96 9.60 -1.78
C ARG A 72 11.46 9.61 -3.22
N VAL A 73 10.80 10.36 -4.11
CA VAL A 73 11.06 10.29 -5.55
C VAL A 73 10.72 11.61 -6.23
N ASP A 74 11.62 12.11 -7.09
CA ASP A 74 11.38 13.25 -7.98
C ASP A 74 10.77 14.50 -7.32
N GLY A 75 11.10 14.71 -6.03
CA GLY A 75 10.62 15.83 -5.20
C GLY A 75 9.31 15.58 -4.45
N GLU A 76 8.73 14.39 -4.59
CA GLU A 76 7.50 13.96 -3.92
C GLU A 76 7.80 13.01 -2.74
N ILE A 77 6.91 13.05 -1.74
CA ILE A 77 6.85 12.11 -0.62
C ILE A 77 5.57 11.31 -0.80
N ILE A 78 5.70 10.04 -1.14
CA ILE A 78 4.57 9.13 -1.31
C ILE A 78 4.64 8.09 -0.19
N ILE A 79 3.52 7.88 0.50
CA ILE A 79 3.38 6.86 1.53
C ILE A 79 2.41 5.82 0.99
N LEU A 80 2.79 4.55 1.07
CA LEU A 80 1.97 3.41 0.69
C LEU A 80 1.46 2.77 1.98
N ASP A 81 0.15 2.83 2.17
CA ASP A 81 -0.59 2.47 3.38
C ASP A 81 -0.21 3.22 4.67
N ALA A 82 -1.17 3.24 5.58
CA ALA A 82 -1.13 3.93 6.87
C ALA A 82 -1.34 2.96 8.04
N GLY A 83 -0.72 1.79 7.99
CA GLY A 83 -0.61 0.86 9.12
C GLY A 83 0.17 1.45 10.30
N THR A 84 0.41 0.66 11.36
CA THR A 84 1.06 1.21 12.57
C THR A 84 2.44 1.78 12.34
N GLY A 85 3.13 1.33 11.28
CA GLY A 85 4.44 1.86 10.88
C GLY A 85 4.43 3.36 10.59
N ILE A 86 3.28 3.91 10.17
CA ILE A 86 3.15 5.34 9.84
C ILE A 86 3.44 6.25 11.05
N ARG A 87 3.26 5.75 12.28
CA ARG A 87 3.61 6.50 13.49
C ARG A 87 5.12 6.79 13.54
N GLY A 88 5.95 5.79 13.25
CA GLY A 88 7.40 5.95 13.18
C GLY A 88 7.81 6.91 12.07
N LEU A 89 7.18 6.78 10.90
CA LEU A 89 7.37 7.68 9.76
C LEU A 89 7.06 9.13 10.13
N GLY A 90 5.91 9.36 10.78
CA GLY A 90 5.46 10.69 11.19
C GLY A 90 6.46 11.38 12.12
N LEU A 91 6.91 10.68 13.17
CA LEU A 91 7.92 11.22 14.10
C LEU A 91 9.25 11.54 13.42
N ALA A 92 9.69 10.68 12.50
CA ALA A 92 10.91 10.93 11.74
C ALA A 92 10.77 12.12 10.80
N SER A 93 9.60 12.27 10.17
CA SER A 93 9.31 13.41 9.29
C SER A 93 9.27 14.72 10.07
N GLU A 94 8.65 14.76 11.25
CA GLU A 94 8.67 15.97 12.08
C GLU A 94 10.09 16.36 12.49
N LYS A 95 10.95 15.37 12.80
CA LYS A 95 12.36 15.61 13.09
C LYS A 95 13.14 16.11 11.87
N GLU A 96 12.89 15.54 10.69
CA GLU A 96 13.53 15.90 9.42
C GLU A 96 13.18 17.35 9.01
N PHE A 97 11.89 17.70 9.03
CA PHE A 97 11.40 18.98 8.53
C PHE A 97 11.37 20.10 9.60
N GLY A 98 11.35 19.75 10.89
CA GLY A 98 11.30 20.72 11.98
C GLY A 98 10.13 21.71 11.84
N SER A 99 10.43 22.98 11.62
CA SER A 99 9.42 24.03 11.43
C SER A 99 8.88 24.13 9.99
N GLN A 100 9.49 23.48 9.00
CA GLN A 100 9.06 23.52 7.60
C GLN A 100 7.76 22.73 7.36
N SER A 101 6.99 23.11 6.33
CA SER A 101 5.79 22.37 5.95
C SER A 101 6.15 21.05 5.26
N ILE A 102 5.34 20.03 5.54
CA ILE A 102 5.42 18.73 4.88
C ILE A 102 4.30 18.65 3.85
N LYS A 103 4.65 18.29 2.62
CA LYS A 103 3.69 17.97 1.55
C LYS A 103 3.88 16.52 1.13
N LEU A 104 2.83 15.72 1.22
CA LEU A 104 2.90 14.30 0.93
C LEU A 104 1.58 13.73 0.38
N THR A 105 1.67 12.56 -0.25
CA THR A 105 0.50 11.80 -0.74
C THR A 105 0.50 10.40 -0.13
N LEU A 106 -0.60 9.99 0.49
CA LEU A 106 -0.87 8.61 0.91
C LEU A 106 -1.63 7.90 -0.20
N LEU A 107 -1.16 6.72 -0.59
CA LEU A 107 -1.89 5.78 -1.42
C LEU A 107 -2.32 4.61 -0.54
N ILE A 108 -3.63 4.40 -0.40
CA ILE A 108 -4.23 3.34 0.40
C ILE A 108 -4.64 2.21 -0.53
N THR A 109 -4.04 1.04 -0.35
CA THR A 109 -4.32 -0.16 -1.16
C THR A 109 -5.74 -0.65 -0.93
N HIS A 110 -6.14 -0.75 0.33
CA HIS A 110 -7.49 -1.05 0.80
C HIS A 110 -7.65 -0.64 2.27
N THR A 111 -8.83 -0.90 2.84
CA THR A 111 -9.23 -0.34 4.14
C THR A 111 -9.34 -1.37 5.27
N HIS A 112 -8.68 -2.53 5.15
CA HIS A 112 -8.46 -3.37 6.33
C HIS A 112 -7.60 -2.62 7.35
N TRP A 113 -7.82 -2.95 8.63
CA TRP A 113 -7.31 -2.17 9.75
C TRP A 113 -5.79 -2.03 9.73
N ASP A 114 -5.07 -3.08 9.43
CA ASP A 114 -3.62 -3.10 9.35
C ASP A 114 -3.03 -2.14 8.30
N HIS A 115 -3.83 -1.64 7.35
CA HIS A 115 -3.44 -0.63 6.36
C HIS A 115 -3.85 0.79 6.73
N ILE A 116 -4.69 1.00 7.75
CA ILE A 116 -5.24 2.33 8.09
C ILE A 116 -5.17 2.70 9.58
N GLN A 117 -4.93 1.73 10.48
CA GLN A 117 -5.01 1.89 11.94
C GLN A 117 -3.98 2.85 12.52
N GLY A 118 -2.90 3.13 11.78
CA GLY A 118 -1.88 4.07 12.20
C GLY A 118 -2.23 5.53 11.90
N LEU A 119 -3.17 5.79 10.99
CA LEU A 119 -3.55 7.14 10.55
C LEU A 119 -3.93 8.07 11.73
N PRO A 120 -4.71 7.64 12.74
CA PRO A 120 -5.03 8.49 13.89
C PRO A 120 -3.79 8.92 14.70
N PHE A 121 -2.65 8.23 14.55
CA PHE A 121 -1.40 8.50 15.24
C PHE A 121 -0.33 9.14 14.33
N PHE A 122 -0.72 9.58 13.14
CA PHE A 122 0.19 10.23 12.19
C PHE A 122 0.39 11.70 12.55
N ALA A 123 1.42 12.00 13.34
CA ALA A 123 1.72 13.34 13.86
C ALA A 123 1.65 14.48 12.80
N PRO A 124 2.12 14.31 11.55
CA PRO A 124 1.97 15.32 10.51
C PRO A 124 0.52 15.78 10.24
N ALA A 125 -0.50 14.94 10.48
CA ALA A 125 -1.90 15.31 10.32
C ALA A 125 -2.41 16.28 11.39
N TYR A 126 -1.68 16.40 12.51
CA TYR A 126 -1.97 17.29 13.63
C TYR A 126 -1.26 18.64 13.53
N ASN A 127 -0.68 18.96 12.36
CA ASN A 127 0.02 20.21 12.16
C ASN A 127 -0.56 21.00 10.97
N ARG A 128 -1.13 22.18 11.27
CA ARG A 128 -1.82 23.04 10.29
C ARG A 128 -1.00 23.50 9.10
N LYS A 129 0.32 23.44 9.18
CA LYS A 129 1.21 23.83 8.06
C LYS A 129 1.32 22.74 6.98
N ASN A 130 0.93 21.51 7.29
CA ASN A 130 1.15 20.36 6.43
C ASN A 130 0.01 20.19 5.42
N LEU A 131 0.37 19.65 4.26
CA LEU A 131 -0.56 19.35 3.17
C LEU A 131 -0.51 17.84 2.91
N ILE A 132 -1.63 17.17 3.15
CA ILE A 132 -1.75 15.72 3.07
C ILE A 132 -2.85 15.39 2.08
N ARG A 133 -2.49 14.65 1.03
CA ARG A 133 -3.44 14.09 0.08
C ARG A 133 -3.56 12.59 0.36
N ILE A 134 -4.76 12.04 0.46
CA ILE A 134 -5.02 10.61 0.61
C ILE A 134 -5.80 10.13 -0.61
N LEU A 135 -5.30 9.09 -1.27
CA LEU A 135 -5.90 8.48 -2.45
C LEU A 135 -6.12 6.99 -2.19
N GLY A 136 -7.21 6.45 -2.73
CA GLY A 136 -7.53 5.03 -2.69
C GLY A 136 -8.71 4.73 -3.62
N TYR A 137 -9.00 3.46 -3.86
CA TYR A 137 -10.15 3.07 -4.67
C TYR A 137 -11.41 2.92 -3.82
N GLU A 138 -12.55 3.21 -4.44
CA GLU A 138 -13.87 3.01 -3.84
C GLU A 138 -14.11 1.51 -3.60
N GLY A 139 -14.19 1.11 -2.33
CA GLY A 139 -14.36 -0.29 -1.95
C GLY A 139 -15.49 -0.60 -0.98
N ALA A 140 -16.04 0.41 -0.30
CA ALA A 140 -17.11 0.21 0.68
C ALA A 140 -18.28 1.15 0.43
N ARG A 141 -19.46 0.75 0.90
CA ARG A 141 -20.76 1.44 0.73
C ARG A 141 -20.78 2.94 1.12
N ALA A 142 -19.80 3.45 1.86
CA ALA A 142 -19.79 4.80 2.42
C ALA A 142 -18.68 5.72 1.85
N GLY A 143 -17.78 5.21 1.01
CA GLY A 143 -16.64 5.95 0.46
C GLY A 143 -15.40 6.04 1.37
N LEU A 144 -14.23 6.30 0.80
CA LEU A 144 -12.93 6.30 1.47
C LEU A 144 -12.89 7.27 2.67
N GLY A 145 -13.40 8.49 2.48
CA GLY A 145 -13.43 9.51 3.54
C GLY A 145 -14.26 9.07 4.76
N SER A 146 -15.39 8.40 4.53
CA SER A 146 -16.26 7.92 5.62
C SER A 146 -15.62 6.77 6.40
N ILE A 147 -14.92 5.86 5.72
CA ILE A 147 -14.21 4.75 6.40
C ILE A 147 -13.08 5.29 7.28
N LEU A 148 -12.27 6.20 6.73
CA LEU A 148 -11.18 6.83 7.47
C LEU A 148 -11.72 7.67 8.65
N ALA A 149 -12.87 8.32 8.48
CA ALA A 149 -13.52 9.05 9.56
C ALA A 149 -14.03 8.10 10.66
N GLY A 150 -14.63 6.96 10.29
CA GLY A 150 -15.24 6.02 11.23
C GLY A 150 -14.27 5.44 12.26
N GLN A 151 -13.01 5.14 11.87
CA GLN A 151 -12.00 4.71 12.85
C GLN A 151 -11.57 5.81 13.83
N MET A 152 -11.89 7.08 13.53
CA MET A 152 -11.59 8.25 14.33
C MET A 152 -12.83 8.79 15.09
N GLU A 153 -13.95 8.07 15.08
CA GLU A 153 -15.18 8.48 15.78
C GLU A 153 -15.21 8.02 17.25
N THR A 154 -15.99 8.72 18.08
CA THR A 154 -16.28 8.31 19.46
C THR A 154 -17.16 7.05 19.46
N PRO A 155 -16.88 6.05 20.32
CA PRO A 155 -15.90 6.02 21.40
C PRO A 155 -14.52 5.45 21.03
N PHE A 156 -14.27 5.14 19.75
CA PHE A 156 -13.01 4.50 19.31
C PHE A 156 -11.80 5.43 19.41
N PHE A 157 -12.00 6.72 19.10
CA PHE A 157 -10.93 7.72 19.14
C PHE A 157 -11.47 9.09 19.58
N PRO A 158 -10.66 9.90 20.31
CA PRO A 158 -11.12 11.16 20.89
C PRO A 158 -11.06 12.36 19.94
N VAL A 159 -10.45 12.24 18.75
CA VAL A 159 -10.31 13.33 17.77
C VAL A 159 -10.87 12.87 16.44
N SER A 160 -11.92 13.52 15.96
CA SER A 160 -12.50 13.20 14.66
C SER A 160 -11.57 13.60 13.51
N LEU A 161 -11.70 12.92 12.37
CA LEU A 161 -10.96 13.26 11.15
C LEU A 161 -11.16 14.73 10.73
N ARG A 162 -12.35 15.29 11.00
CA ARG A 162 -12.71 16.69 10.67
C ARG A 162 -12.03 17.73 11.57
N GLU A 163 -11.55 17.32 12.74
CA GLU A 163 -10.85 18.18 13.68
C GLU A 163 -9.33 18.20 13.44
N LEU A 164 -8.83 17.40 12.50
CA LEU A 164 -7.42 17.41 12.14
C LEU A 164 -7.04 18.78 11.54
N PRO A 165 -6.06 19.49 12.14
CA PRO A 165 -5.74 20.86 11.75
C PRO A 165 -4.97 20.97 10.44
N SER A 166 -4.39 19.87 9.92
CA SER A 166 -3.69 19.86 8.63
C SER A 166 -4.60 20.11 7.43
N HIS A 167 -4.03 20.51 6.30
CA HIS A 167 -4.76 20.57 5.04
C HIS A 167 -4.88 19.17 4.44
N LEU A 168 -5.96 18.48 4.81
CA LEU A 168 -6.25 17.12 4.39
C LEU A 168 -7.22 17.10 3.19
N VAL A 169 -6.84 16.42 2.11
CA VAL A 169 -7.69 16.16 0.95
C VAL A 169 -7.77 14.64 0.75
N ILE A 170 -8.99 14.10 0.66
CA ILE A 170 -9.22 12.68 0.43
C ILE A 170 -9.94 12.56 -0.91
N GLU A 171 -9.35 11.82 -1.85
CA GLU A 171 -9.91 11.62 -3.19
C GLU A 171 -9.98 10.13 -3.52
N GLU A 172 -11.11 9.74 -4.11
CA GLU A 172 -11.28 8.39 -4.63
C GLU A 172 -10.77 8.31 -6.06
N LEU A 173 -9.92 7.33 -6.31
CA LEU A 173 -9.37 7.05 -7.63
C LEU A 173 -10.41 6.34 -8.49
N LYS A 174 -10.54 6.82 -9.73
CA LYS A 174 -11.42 6.24 -10.76
C LYS A 174 -10.64 5.63 -11.92
N GLU A 175 -9.43 6.13 -12.14
CA GLU A 175 -8.53 5.70 -13.21
C GLU A 175 -7.43 4.80 -12.63
N MET A 176 -6.94 3.87 -13.45
CA MET A 176 -5.83 2.98 -13.10
C MET A 176 -4.47 3.59 -13.41
N GLU A 177 -4.43 4.76 -14.05
CA GLU A 177 -3.20 5.50 -14.28
C GLU A 177 -3.41 6.96 -13.87
N PHE A 178 -2.46 7.53 -13.13
CA PHE A 178 -2.51 8.92 -12.69
C PHE A 178 -1.11 9.43 -12.37
N HIS A 179 -1.00 10.70 -11.99
CA HIS A 179 0.27 11.32 -11.62
C HIS A 179 0.24 11.89 -10.20
N ILE A 180 1.35 11.73 -9.49
CA ILE A 180 1.67 12.47 -8.27
C ILE A 180 2.89 13.34 -8.60
N GLY A 181 2.65 14.63 -8.84
CA GLY A 181 3.70 15.51 -9.35
C GLY A 181 4.24 15.01 -10.70
N LYS A 182 5.52 14.66 -10.74
CA LYS A 182 6.19 14.09 -11.93
C LYS A 182 6.14 12.56 -11.99
N VAL A 183 5.69 11.90 -10.92
CA VAL A 183 5.70 10.44 -10.79
C VAL A 183 4.46 9.88 -11.47
N LYS A 184 4.65 9.08 -12.52
CA LYS A 184 3.56 8.27 -13.09
C LYS A 184 3.27 7.12 -12.13
N VAL A 185 2.00 6.91 -11.82
CA VAL A 185 1.52 5.80 -11.00
C VAL A 185 0.55 4.97 -11.83
N GLN A 186 0.76 3.66 -11.85
CA GLN A 186 -0.22 2.69 -12.33
C GLN A 186 -0.75 1.91 -11.14
N ALA A 187 -2.04 1.64 -11.12
CA ALA A 187 -2.68 0.77 -10.15
C ALA A 187 -3.23 -0.47 -10.83
N LYS A 188 -3.38 -1.54 -10.05
CA LYS A 188 -4.01 -2.78 -10.49
C LYS A 188 -4.76 -3.39 -9.32
N PHE A 189 -6.00 -3.83 -9.57
CA PHE A 189 -6.75 -4.57 -8.56
C PHE A 189 -6.08 -5.92 -8.26
N ALA A 190 -5.93 -6.20 -6.97
CA ALA A 190 -5.45 -7.46 -6.44
C ALA A 190 -6.58 -8.47 -6.29
N ASN A 191 -6.24 -9.75 -6.23
CA ASN A 191 -7.18 -10.81 -5.89
C ASN A 191 -7.27 -10.93 -4.36
N HIS A 192 -8.13 -10.14 -3.75
CA HIS A 192 -8.29 -10.06 -2.30
C HIS A 192 -9.78 -9.84 -1.94
N PRO A 193 -10.28 -10.28 -0.77
CA PRO A 193 -11.63 -9.97 -0.33
C PRO A 193 -11.89 -8.46 -0.27
N GLY A 194 -12.85 -7.98 -1.07
CA GLY A 194 -13.15 -6.56 -1.20
C GLY A 194 -12.30 -5.87 -2.28
N ILE A 195 -12.33 -4.55 -2.31
CA ILE A 195 -11.51 -3.77 -3.26
C ILE A 195 -10.14 -3.56 -2.65
N CYS A 196 -9.13 -4.12 -3.31
CA CYS A 196 -7.73 -3.91 -3.01
C CYS A 196 -6.96 -3.61 -4.30
N ALA A 197 -6.08 -2.62 -4.25
CA ALA A 197 -5.23 -2.22 -5.37
C ALA A 197 -3.75 -2.25 -4.97
N GLY A 198 -2.92 -2.83 -5.83
CA GLY A 198 -1.48 -2.61 -5.82
C GLY A 198 -1.10 -1.39 -6.67
N TYR A 199 0.04 -0.78 -6.37
CA TYR A 199 0.56 0.40 -7.05
C TYR A 199 1.95 0.15 -7.64
N ARG A 200 2.19 0.66 -8.85
CA ARG A 200 3.51 0.74 -9.49
C ARG A 200 3.86 2.18 -9.78
N LEU A 201 4.96 2.63 -9.18
CA LEU A 201 5.47 3.99 -9.29
C LEU A 201 6.65 4.00 -10.26
N PHE A 202 6.59 4.86 -11.26
CA PHE A 202 7.67 5.06 -12.23
C PHE A 202 8.49 6.28 -11.83
N THR A 203 9.77 6.04 -11.58
CA THR A 203 10.73 7.02 -11.08
C THR A 203 11.76 7.34 -12.16
N SER A 204 12.54 8.41 -11.96
CA SER A 204 13.69 8.72 -12.80
C SER A 204 14.80 7.64 -12.84
N ALA A 205 14.81 6.69 -11.89
CA ALA A 205 15.85 5.67 -11.76
C ALA A 205 15.35 4.23 -11.97
N GLY A 206 14.06 4.03 -12.28
CA GLY A 206 13.44 2.70 -12.35
C GLY A 206 11.99 2.72 -11.88
N SER A 207 11.46 1.56 -11.50
CA SER A 207 10.09 1.43 -11.00
C SER A 207 9.98 0.61 -9.71
N ILE A 208 9.00 0.96 -8.89
CA ILE A 208 8.70 0.32 -7.61
C ILE A 208 7.26 -0.20 -7.65
N ALA A 209 7.05 -1.48 -7.41
CA ALA A 209 5.72 -2.07 -7.25
C ALA A 209 5.46 -2.43 -5.79
N TYR A 210 4.24 -2.17 -5.33
CA TYR A 210 3.76 -2.46 -3.98
C TYR A 210 2.38 -3.09 -4.07
N MET A 211 2.28 -4.35 -3.63
CA MET A 211 1.05 -5.13 -3.60
C MET A 211 1.09 -6.03 -2.37
N PRO A 212 0.76 -5.48 -1.19
CA PRO A 212 0.94 -6.14 0.11
C PRO A 212 -0.05 -7.28 0.35
N ASP A 213 -1.18 -7.27 -0.39
CA ASP A 213 -2.28 -8.21 -0.23
C ASP A 213 -2.71 -8.68 -1.62
N ASN A 214 -2.43 -9.94 -1.94
CA ASN A 214 -2.90 -10.54 -3.18
C ASN A 214 -2.84 -12.06 -3.10
N GLU A 215 -3.84 -12.75 -3.63
CA GLU A 215 -3.86 -14.21 -3.73
C GLU A 215 -3.63 -14.72 -5.16
N PRO A 216 -2.89 -15.81 -5.40
CA PRO A 216 -2.87 -16.45 -6.71
C PRO A 216 -4.28 -16.90 -7.14
N TYR A 217 -4.64 -16.62 -8.40
CA TYR A 217 -5.99 -16.90 -8.90
C TYR A 217 -6.32 -18.40 -9.00
N GLU A 218 -5.36 -19.24 -9.38
CA GLU A 218 -5.66 -20.63 -9.76
C GLU A 218 -6.23 -21.48 -8.61
N PRO A 219 -5.61 -21.55 -7.42
CA PRO A 219 -6.12 -22.40 -6.34
C PRO A 219 -7.54 -22.01 -5.92
N LEU A 220 -7.81 -20.71 -5.77
CA LEU A 220 -9.15 -20.20 -5.44
C LEU A 220 -10.17 -20.50 -6.53
N LYS A 221 -9.84 -20.25 -7.80
CA LYS A 221 -10.77 -20.48 -8.92
C LYS A 221 -11.06 -21.96 -9.12
N MET A 222 -10.08 -22.83 -8.90
CA MET A 222 -10.28 -24.29 -8.94
C MET A 222 -11.23 -24.76 -7.82
N GLN A 223 -11.09 -24.24 -6.59
CA GLN A 223 -12.01 -24.57 -5.49
C GLN A 223 -13.43 -24.07 -5.76
N LEU A 224 -13.59 -22.84 -6.26
CA LEU A 224 -14.90 -22.29 -6.61
C LEU A 224 -15.56 -23.04 -7.76
N ALA A 225 -14.78 -23.45 -8.77
CA ALA A 225 -15.30 -24.22 -9.88
C ALA A 225 -15.81 -25.60 -9.44
N ALA A 226 -15.06 -26.30 -8.59
CA ALA A 226 -15.50 -27.56 -8.00
C ALA A 226 -16.80 -27.42 -7.18
N ARG A 227 -16.94 -26.33 -6.41
CA ARG A 227 -18.15 -26.05 -5.62
C ARG A 227 -19.37 -25.68 -6.48
N ASN A 228 -19.16 -24.94 -7.57
CA ASN A 228 -20.23 -24.39 -8.40
C ASN A 228 -20.54 -25.24 -9.65
N GLY A 229 -19.87 -26.37 -9.84
CA GLY A 229 -20.03 -27.23 -11.02
C GLY A 229 -19.50 -26.63 -12.33
N ILE A 230 -18.54 -25.69 -12.24
CA ILE A 230 -17.88 -25.09 -13.40
C ILE A 230 -16.73 -25.99 -13.87
N SER A 231 -16.43 -25.99 -15.16
CA SER A 231 -15.31 -26.74 -15.73
C SER A 231 -13.97 -26.30 -15.14
N GLY A 232 -13.15 -27.25 -14.68
CA GLY A 232 -11.79 -26.96 -14.21
C GLY A 232 -10.87 -26.42 -15.31
N ALA A 233 -11.15 -26.69 -16.59
CA ALA A 233 -10.38 -26.09 -17.69
C ALA A 233 -10.66 -24.59 -17.83
N GLU A 234 -11.93 -24.19 -17.69
CA GLU A 234 -12.37 -22.80 -17.78
C GLU A 234 -11.84 -21.98 -16.59
N ALA A 235 -11.83 -22.58 -15.39
CA ALA A 235 -11.23 -21.97 -14.20
C ALA A 235 -9.72 -21.73 -14.36
N ARG A 236 -8.98 -22.68 -14.96
CA ARG A 236 -7.55 -22.54 -15.24
C ARG A 236 -7.28 -21.48 -16.29
N ASP A 237 -8.07 -21.42 -17.36
CA ASP A 237 -7.89 -20.42 -18.41
C ASP A 237 -8.09 -18.99 -17.88
N PHE A 238 -9.13 -18.79 -17.06
CA PHE A 238 -9.34 -17.53 -16.35
C PHE A 238 -8.16 -17.18 -15.45
N ALA A 239 -7.71 -18.13 -14.62
CA ALA A 239 -6.62 -17.90 -13.69
C ALA A 239 -5.29 -17.59 -14.40
N ALA A 240 -5.00 -18.28 -15.51
CA ALA A 240 -3.83 -18.02 -16.35
C ALA A 240 -3.90 -16.62 -16.97
N THR A 241 -5.07 -16.21 -17.47
CA THR A 241 -5.30 -14.86 -18.01
C THR A 241 -5.04 -13.78 -16.95
N GLU A 242 -5.60 -13.92 -15.75
CA GLU A 242 -5.41 -12.94 -14.68
C GLU A 242 -3.97 -12.91 -14.16
N ARG A 243 -3.31 -14.07 -14.08
CA ARG A 243 -1.88 -14.15 -13.78
C ARG A 243 -1.04 -13.44 -14.83
N GLY A 244 -1.33 -13.63 -16.13
CA GLY A 244 -0.65 -12.94 -17.22
C GLY A 244 -0.72 -11.42 -17.08
N LYS A 245 -1.90 -10.87 -16.76
CA LYS A 245 -2.07 -9.44 -16.47
C LYS A 245 -1.28 -8.97 -15.24
N MET A 246 -0.99 -9.86 -14.29
CA MET A 246 -0.16 -9.55 -13.13
C MET A 246 1.33 -9.55 -13.49
N VAL A 247 1.75 -10.48 -14.34
CA VAL A 247 3.10 -10.50 -14.93
C VAL A 247 3.35 -9.20 -15.70
N ASP A 248 2.41 -8.79 -16.57
CA ASP A 248 2.53 -7.54 -17.33
C ASP A 248 2.65 -6.30 -16.43
N PHE A 249 1.86 -6.25 -15.36
CA PHE A 249 1.91 -5.15 -14.39
C PHE A 249 3.27 -5.07 -13.67
N LEU A 250 3.90 -6.21 -13.40
CA LEU A 250 5.19 -6.30 -12.72
C LEU A 250 6.40 -6.35 -13.65
N SER A 251 6.19 -6.44 -14.97
CA SER A 251 7.25 -6.65 -15.97
C SER A 251 8.38 -5.65 -15.82
N ASP A 252 9.61 -6.15 -15.70
CA ASP A 252 10.85 -5.37 -15.57
C ASP A 252 10.85 -4.40 -14.37
N CYS A 253 10.08 -4.69 -13.32
CA CYS A 253 10.06 -3.87 -12.12
C CYS A 253 11.38 -3.99 -11.35
N ASP A 254 11.98 -2.86 -10.97
CA ASP A 254 13.28 -2.86 -10.30
C ASP A 254 13.18 -3.30 -8.84
N VAL A 255 12.11 -2.88 -8.14
CA VAL A 255 11.82 -3.29 -6.76
C VAL A 255 10.34 -3.62 -6.63
N ALA A 256 10.01 -4.89 -6.38
CA ALA A 256 8.67 -5.33 -6.06
C ALA A 256 8.57 -5.68 -4.56
N ILE A 257 7.55 -5.16 -3.90
CA ILE A 257 7.20 -5.44 -2.51
C ILE A 257 5.87 -6.17 -2.55
N LEU A 258 5.90 -7.49 -2.42
CA LEU A 258 4.76 -8.35 -2.66
C LEU A 258 4.40 -9.15 -1.42
N ASP A 259 3.10 -9.35 -1.23
CA ASP A 259 2.53 -10.31 -0.29
C ASP A 259 3.26 -11.66 -0.37
N ALA A 260 3.79 -12.13 0.75
CA ALA A 260 4.26 -13.50 0.89
C ALA A 260 3.89 -14.02 2.28
N GLN A 261 2.66 -13.73 2.73
CA GLN A 261 2.23 -13.99 4.10
C GLN A 261 2.36 -15.45 4.50
N TYR A 262 2.09 -16.39 3.59
CA TYR A 262 2.05 -17.81 3.91
C TYR A 262 3.20 -18.62 3.31
N THR A 263 3.59 -19.68 4.02
CA THR A 263 4.25 -20.83 3.39
C THR A 263 3.32 -21.55 2.42
N ASP A 264 3.91 -22.39 1.56
CA ASP A 264 3.13 -23.18 0.60
C ASP A 264 2.17 -24.16 1.32
N GLU A 265 2.59 -24.69 2.47
CA GLU A 265 1.80 -25.59 3.32
C GLU A 265 0.66 -24.85 4.02
N GLU A 266 0.94 -23.70 4.64
CA GLU A 266 -0.09 -22.88 5.29
C GLU A 266 -1.14 -22.45 4.29
N TYR A 267 -0.73 -22.00 3.10
CA TYR A 267 -1.63 -21.50 2.07
C TYR A 267 -2.74 -22.50 1.68
N GLN A 268 -2.48 -23.82 1.74
CA GLN A 268 -3.49 -24.83 1.43
C GLN A 268 -4.75 -24.72 2.31
N GLN A 269 -4.60 -24.22 3.54
CA GLN A 269 -5.71 -24.00 4.48
C GLN A 269 -6.25 -22.56 4.45
N HIS A 270 -5.61 -21.67 3.70
CA HIS A 270 -5.92 -20.24 3.65
C HIS A 270 -6.34 -19.76 2.25
N VAL A 271 -6.67 -20.68 1.34
CA VAL A 271 -7.23 -20.33 0.02
C VAL A 271 -8.52 -19.52 0.19
N GLY A 272 -8.59 -18.39 -0.51
CA GLY A 272 -9.68 -17.42 -0.45
C GLY A 272 -9.51 -16.32 0.59
N TRP A 273 -8.42 -16.33 1.38
CA TRP A 273 -8.16 -15.29 2.38
C TRP A 273 -7.51 -14.06 1.78
N GLY A 274 -7.18 -14.07 0.48
CA GLY A 274 -6.65 -12.90 -0.21
C GLY A 274 -5.14 -12.69 -0.07
N HIS A 275 -4.41 -13.72 0.35
CA HIS A 275 -2.95 -13.67 0.53
C HIS A 275 -2.21 -14.76 -0.23
N SER A 276 -0.90 -14.56 -0.40
CA SER A 276 -0.07 -15.41 -1.25
C SER A 276 0.76 -16.43 -0.49
N SER A 277 1.05 -17.53 -1.18
CA SER A 277 2.11 -18.48 -0.80
C SER A 277 3.47 -18.02 -1.33
N LEU A 278 4.52 -18.37 -0.59
CA LEU A 278 5.92 -18.09 -0.95
C LEU A 278 6.26 -18.48 -2.40
N SER A 279 5.99 -19.73 -2.80
CA SER A 279 6.36 -20.20 -4.14
C SER A 279 5.62 -19.46 -5.26
N SER A 280 4.36 -19.12 -5.05
CA SER A 280 3.55 -18.40 -6.03
C SER A 280 4.09 -17.01 -6.34
N VAL A 281 4.63 -16.34 -5.33
CA VAL A 281 5.14 -14.97 -5.40
C VAL A 281 6.53 -14.95 -6.02
N VAL A 282 7.39 -15.89 -5.63
CA VAL A 282 8.70 -16.08 -6.26
C VAL A 282 8.52 -16.38 -7.75
N SER A 283 7.62 -17.29 -8.09
CA SER A 283 7.31 -17.61 -9.49
C SER A 283 6.76 -16.41 -10.26
N LEU A 284 5.86 -15.62 -9.66
CA LEU A 284 5.32 -14.41 -10.29
C LEU A 284 6.43 -13.37 -10.58
N ALA A 285 7.32 -13.13 -9.62
CA ALA A 285 8.42 -12.19 -9.77
C ALA A 285 9.45 -12.66 -10.82
N LEU A 286 9.71 -13.97 -10.87
CA LEU A 286 10.59 -14.57 -11.89
C LEU A 286 9.98 -14.50 -13.30
N ASP A 287 8.67 -14.70 -13.44
CA ASP A 287 7.99 -14.60 -14.74
C ASP A 287 7.92 -13.16 -15.25
N ALA A 288 7.88 -12.19 -14.33
CA ALA A 288 7.87 -10.76 -14.63
C ALA A 288 9.27 -10.13 -14.72
N ASP A 289 10.34 -10.93 -14.64
CA ASP A 289 11.74 -10.48 -14.68
C ASP A 289 12.02 -9.30 -13.70
N VAL A 290 11.48 -9.40 -12.49
CA VAL A 290 11.70 -8.44 -11.40
C VAL A 290 13.18 -8.42 -10.99
N GLY A 291 13.72 -7.21 -10.76
CA GLY A 291 15.11 -7.03 -10.31
C GLY A 291 15.33 -7.43 -8.85
N LYS A 292 14.50 -6.90 -7.95
CA LYS A 292 14.51 -7.19 -6.51
C LYS A 292 13.10 -7.45 -5.99
N LEU A 293 12.89 -8.58 -5.33
CA LEU A 293 11.67 -8.93 -4.61
C LEU A 293 11.90 -8.79 -3.09
N LEU A 294 11.05 -8.03 -2.42
CA LEU A 294 10.92 -8.01 -0.96
C LEU A 294 9.66 -8.78 -0.57
N LEU A 295 9.85 -9.89 0.15
CA LEU A 295 8.77 -10.68 0.74
C LEU A 295 8.14 -9.85 1.87
N PHE A 296 6.87 -9.49 1.73
CA PHE A 296 6.18 -8.52 2.60
C PHE A 296 4.92 -9.14 3.22
N HIS A 297 4.29 -8.40 4.12
CA HIS A 297 3.05 -8.78 4.79
C HIS A 297 3.19 -10.03 5.67
N HIS A 298 4.31 -10.12 6.41
CA HIS A 298 4.65 -11.31 7.19
C HIS A 298 3.52 -11.65 8.18
N ASP A 299 3.16 -12.94 8.23
CA ASP A 299 2.05 -13.41 9.06
C ASP A 299 2.29 -13.12 10.56
N PRO A 300 1.26 -12.76 11.34
CA PRO A 300 1.38 -12.57 12.79
C PRO A 300 1.81 -13.81 13.59
N SER A 301 1.75 -15.01 13.03
CA SER A 301 2.25 -16.21 13.69
C SER A 301 3.74 -16.50 13.41
N HIS A 302 4.35 -15.78 12.45
CA HIS A 302 5.74 -16.01 12.04
C HIS A 302 6.73 -15.19 12.85
N ASP A 303 7.58 -15.85 13.62
CA ASP A 303 8.76 -15.25 14.22
C ASP A 303 9.86 -14.97 13.19
N ASP A 304 10.93 -14.32 13.63
CA ASP A 304 12.06 -13.99 12.77
C ASP A 304 12.75 -15.25 12.20
N GLU A 305 12.75 -16.38 12.91
CA GLU A 305 13.34 -17.63 12.40
C GLU A 305 12.51 -18.24 11.28
N MET A 306 11.18 -18.14 11.38
CA MET A 306 10.27 -18.56 10.33
C MET A 306 10.45 -17.74 9.06
N ILE A 307 10.54 -16.42 9.18
CA ILE A 307 10.79 -15.55 8.02
C ILE A 307 12.18 -15.85 7.42
N ASP A 308 13.21 -16.11 8.24
CA ASP A 308 14.52 -16.52 7.72
C ASP A 308 14.44 -17.82 6.89
N ARG A 309 13.66 -18.81 7.35
CA ARG A 309 13.42 -20.05 6.60
C ARG A 309 12.70 -19.79 5.28
N MET A 310 11.70 -18.90 5.28
CA MET A 310 11.00 -18.51 4.05
C MET A 310 11.95 -17.81 3.07
N VAL A 311 12.79 -16.89 3.54
CA VAL A 311 13.79 -16.21 2.70
C VAL A 311 14.77 -17.20 2.09
N GLU A 312 15.27 -18.17 2.87
CA GLU A 312 16.18 -19.19 2.37
C GLU A 312 15.51 -20.09 1.32
N GLN A 313 14.28 -20.53 1.59
CA GLN A 313 13.50 -21.31 0.62
C GLN A 313 13.25 -20.53 -0.67
N ALA A 314 12.97 -19.22 -0.57
CA ALA A 314 12.78 -18.36 -1.72
C ALA A 314 14.05 -18.26 -2.58
N ARG A 315 15.23 -18.14 -1.95
CA ARG A 315 16.53 -18.15 -2.64
C ARG A 315 16.79 -19.48 -3.35
N LEU A 316 16.42 -20.60 -2.73
CA LEU A 316 16.51 -21.92 -3.36
C LEU A 316 15.59 -22.05 -4.58
N LEU A 317 14.38 -21.49 -4.53
CA LEU A 317 13.47 -21.45 -5.68
C LEU A 317 14.06 -20.63 -6.83
N VAL A 318 14.65 -19.46 -6.54
CA VAL A 318 15.37 -18.66 -7.55
C VAL A 318 16.52 -19.44 -8.17
N LEU A 319 17.37 -20.08 -7.35
CA LEU A 319 18.50 -20.88 -7.83
C LEU A 319 18.02 -22.02 -8.76
N LYS A 320 16.95 -22.73 -8.39
CA LYS A 320 16.37 -23.81 -9.20
C LYS A 320 15.80 -23.32 -10.54
N SER A 321 15.34 -22.07 -10.61
CA SER A 321 14.77 -21.50 -11.84
C SER A 321 15.82 -21.22 -12.92
N GLY A 322 17.10 -21.07 -12.53
CA GLY A 322 18.18 -20.65 -13.44
C GLY A 322 18.13 -19.19 -13.87
N LYS A 323 17.17 -18.40 -13.36
CA LYS A 323 17.07 -16.94 -13.57
C LYS A 323 17.72 -16.17 -12.43
N THR A 324 17.91 -14.87 -12.65
CA THR A 324 18.43 -13.93 -11.64
C THR A 324 17.27 -13.14 -11.03
N LEU A 325 17.13 -13.19 -9.71
CA LEU A 325 16.22 -12.34 -8.92
C LEU A 325 16.88 -12.09 -7.57
N MET A 326 17.10 -10.82 -7.19
CA MET A 326 17.51 -10.52 -5.82
C MET A 326 16.30 -10.65 -4.90
N ILE A 327 16.43 -11.41 -3.80
CA ILE A 327 15.30 -11.67 -2.91
C ILE A 327 15.69 -11.59 -1.43
N ASP A 328 14.84 -10.92 -0.65
CA ASP A 328 15.00 -10.79 0.80
C ASP A 328 13.66 -10.59 1.50
N GLY A 329 13.63 -10.80 2.82
CA GLY A 329 12.46 -10.48 3.65
C GLY A 329 12.40 -8.99 3.96
N ALA A 330 11.23 -8.38 3.76
CA ALA A 330 11.00 -6.98 4.11
C ALA A 330 11.20 -6.75 5.60
N ARG A 331 11.96 -5.71 5.94
CA ARG A 331 12.34 -5.40 7.33
C ARG A 331 12.14 -3.92 7.65
N GLU A 332 11.57 -3.64 8.80
CA GLU A 332 11.47 -2.28 9.32
C GLU A 332 12.82 -1.56 9.39
N GLY A 333 12.83 -0.32 8.94
CA GLY A 333 14.03 0.51 8.86
C GLY A 333 14.92 0.19 7.65
N ALA A 334 14.65 -0.87 6.88
CA ALA A 334 15.36 -1.14 5.64
C ALA A 334 15.13 0.00 4.63
N GLU A 335 16.19 0.33 3.91
CA GLU A 335 16.22 1.41 2.95
C GLU A 335 16.81 0.89 1.63
N ILE A 336 16.11 1.15 0.53
CA ILE A 336 16.49 0.72 -0.80
C ILE A 336 16.61 1.97 -1.67
N LEU A 337 17.80 2.18 -2.24
CA LEU A 337 18.04 3.20 -3.24
C LEU A 337 17.87 2.61 -4.63
N LEU A 338 17.17 3.32 -5.50
CA LEU A 338 17.10 3.00 -6.92
C LEU A 338 18.21 3.78 -7.62
N GLU A 339 19.05 3.05 -8.34
CA GLU A 339 20.10 3.63 -9.18
C GLU A 339 19.69 3.52 -10.64
N ALA A 340 19.89 4.60 -11.40
CA ALA A 340 19.63 4.56 -12.84
C ALA A 340 20.51 3.49 -13.48
N LYS A 341 19.87 2.54 -14.19
CA LYS A 341 20.59 1.55 -14.99
C LYS A 341 21.52 2.28 -15.94
N LYS A 342 22.83 2.06 -15.83
CA LYS A 342 23.78 2.57 -16.83
C LYS A 342 23.36 1.99 -18.17
N ALA A 343 23.10 2.85 -19.16
CA ALA A 343 22.80 2.40 -20.51
C ALA A 343 23.89 1.40 -20.94
N ALA A 344 23.47 0.19 -21.32
CA ALA A 344 24.37 -0.78 -21.91
C ALA A 344 25.01 -0.12 -23.14
N LYS A 345 26.34 -0.03 -23.13
CA LYS A 345 27.12 0.56 -24.24
C LYS A 345 27.08 -0.33 -25.47
#